data_AF-A0A2G1Y0M2-F1
#
_entry.id   AF-A0A2G1Y0M2-F1
#
_cell.length_a   1.000
_cell.length_b   1.000
_cell.length_c   1.000
_cell.angle_alpha   90.00
_cell.angle_beta   90.00
_cell.angle_gamma   90.00
#
_symmetry.space_group_name_H-M   'P 1'
#
loop_
_entity.id
_entity.type
_entity.pdbx_description
1 polymer ?
#
loop_
_entity_poly.entity_id
_entity_poly.type
_entity_poly.pdbx_seq_one_letter_code
_entity_poly.pdbx_strand_id
1 'polypeptide(L)'
;MKEYEELKKELKEIAQILKEYPESLQSDVFNLMSKAYMGNLDFSEPQKISIKEGEVVKEKNSPSKQKTTPVQKTNTKATKKRTSSSKDSYKIVKPLNLKGDSNNPSLQKFCEDKITTSSIKFNVIAAYYLKRILNIENVSPDHIYSCYKEMSIKLPTRLLQSLRDTAGSKYGYLDTSDTNDIKVPVTGENFVEHDLVQKPKK
;
A
#
# COMPACT_ATOMS: atom_id res chain seq x y z
N MET A 1 -17.83 9.33 -21.88
CA MET A 1 -18.81 10.26 -21.24
C MET A 1 -20.24 9.74 -21.33
N LYS A 2 -20.77 9.36 -22.52
CA LYS A 2 -22.15 8.83 -22.64
C LYS A 2 -22.44 7.68 -21.66
N GLU A 3 -21.58 6.66 -21.66
CA GLU A 3 -21.68 5.46 -20.80
C GLU A 3 -21.82 5.76 -19.29
N TYR A 4 -21.23 6.87 -18.80
CA TYR A 4 -21.30 7.21 -17.38
C TYR A 4 -22.68 7.74 -16.98
N GLU A 5 -23.32 8.56 -17.81
CA GLU A 5 -24.68 9.04 -17.56
C GLU A 5 -25.73 7.95 -17.82
N GLU A 6 -25.41 6.98 -18.70
CA GLU A 6 -26.22 5.79 -18.98
C GLU A 6 -26.23 4.84 -17.77
N LEU A 7 -25.05 4.41 -17.29
CA LEU A 7 -24.89 3.62 -16.06
C LEU A 7 -25.53 4.28 -14.83
N LYS A 8 -25.42 5.61 -14.72
CA LYS A 8 -25.99 6.43 -13.64
C LYS A 8 -27.52 6.59 -13.74
N LYS A 9 -28.10 6.40 -14.92
CA LYS A 9 -29.56 6.30 -15.11
C LYS A 9 -30.04 4.93 -14.66
N GLU A 10 -29.37 3.86 -15.08
CA GLU A 10 -29.71 2.48 -14.77
C GLU A 10 -29.59 2.18 -13.26
N LEU A 11 -28.54 2.68 -12.60
CA LEU A 11 -28.39 2.59 -11.14
C LEU A 11 -29.54 3.29 -10.37
N LYS A 12 -30.12 4.36 -10.91
CA LYS A 12 -31.32 4.99 -10.34
C LYS A 12 -32.58 4.17 -10.60
N GLU A 13 -32.65 3.48 -11.74
CA GLU A 13 -33.77 2.63 -12.13
C GLU A 13 -33.83 1.38 -11.24
N ILE A 14 -32.69 0.71 -11.01
CA ILE A 14 -32.54 -0.36 -10.00
C ILE A 14 -32.90 0.17 -8.61
N ALA A 15 -32.36 1.32 -8.18
CA ALA A 15 -32.68 1.92 -6.88
C ALA A 15 -34.13 2.42 -6.75
N GLN A 16 -34.89 2.50 -7.84
CA GLN A 16 -36.32 2.76 -7.82
C GLN A 16 -37.10 1.45 -7.65
N ILE A 17 -36.77 0.42 -8.45
CA ILE A 17 -37.34 -0.93 -8.38
C ILE A 17 -37.20 -1.52 -6.97
N LEU A 18 -36.05 -1.36 -6.32
CA LEU A 18 -35.82 -1.89 -4.96
C LEU A 18 -36.85 -1.41 -3.92
N LYS A 19 -37.43 -0.21 -4.08
CA LYS A 19 -38.41 0.34 -3.12
C LYS A 19 -39.76 -0.38 -3.16
N GLU A 20 -40.02 -1.15 -4.23
CA GLU A 20 -41.24 -1.95 -4.39
C GLU A 20 -41.14 -3.31 -3.68
N TYR A 21 -39.93 -3.72 -3.27
CA TYR A 21 -39.68 -4.95 -2.54
C TYR A 21 -39.49 -4.69 -1.03
N PRO A 22 -39.92 -5.63 -0.15
CA PRO A 22 -39.66 -5.52 1.28
C PRO A 22 -38.16 -5.56 1.57
N GLU A 23 -37.72 -4.85 2.60
CA GLU A 23 -36.30 -4.67 2.97
C GLU A 23 -35.50 -5.99 3.05
N SER A 24 -36.14 -7.08 3.48
CA SER A 24 -35.55 -8.42 3.54
C SER A 24 -35.17 -9.03 2.19
N LEU A 25 -35.76 -8.58 1.08
CA LEU A 25 -35.50 -9.07 -0.28
C LEU A 25 -34.73 -8.06 -1.15
N GLN A 26 -34.56 -6.81 -0.70
CA GLN A 26 -33.85 -5.79 -1.48
C GLN A 26 -32.41 -6.18 -1.78
N SER A 27 -31.73 -6.83 -0.84
CA SER A 27 -30.38 -7.40 -1.03
C SER A 27 -30.34 -8.38 -2.20
N ASP A 28 -31.28 -9.31 -2.27
CA ASP A 28 -31.31 -10.39 -3.26
C ASP A 28 -31.71 -9.88 -4.64
N VAL A 29 -32.69 -8.97 -4.70
CA VAL A 29 -33.10 -8.30 -5.95
C VAL A 29 -31.98 -7.41 -6.48
N PHE A 30 -31.26 -6.68 -5.61
CA PHE A 30 -30.09 -5.90 -6.02
C PHE A 30 -28.99 -6.79 -6.57
N ASN A 31 -28.60 -7.85 -5.84
CA ASN A 31 -27.60 -8.81 -6.29
C ASN A 31 -28.00 -9.45 -7.62
N LEU A 32 -29.26 -9.86 -7.80
CA LEU A 32 -29.77 -10.44 -9.04
C LEU A 32 -29.68 -9.45 -10.23
N MET A 33 -30.11 -8.20 -10.05
CA MET A 33 -30.04 -7.18 -11.10
C MET A 33 -28.59 -6.79 -11.44
N SER A 34 -27.74 -6.57 -10.43
CA SER A 34 -26.31 -6.30 -10.62
C SER A 34 -25.59 -7.46 -11.30
N LYS A 35 -25.92 -8.71 -10.95
CA LYS A 35 -25.34 -9.93 -11.56
C LYS A 35 -25.76 -10.10 -13.02
N ALA A 36 -27.00 -9.75 -13.35
CA ALA A 36 -27.50 -9.73 -14.72
C ALA A 36 -26.87 -8.62 -15.58
N TYR A 37 -26.52 -7.47 -14.99
CA TYR A 37 -26.01 -6.31 -15.72
C TYR A 37 -24.47 -6.21 -15.78
N MET A 38 -23.77 -6.71 -14.76
CA MET A 38 -22.32 -6.53 -14.57
C MET A 38 -21.52 -7.85 -14.50
N GLY A 39 -22.20 -9.00 -14.52
CA GLY A 39 -21.61 -10.31 -14.24
C GLY A 39 -21.44 -10.58 -12.74
N ASN A 40 -20.85 -11.73 -12.40
CA ASN A 40 -20.78 -12.26 -11.03
C ASN A 40 -20.10 -11.30 -10.02
N LEU A 41 -20.92 -10.53 -9.30
CA LEU A 41 -20.54 -9.76 -8.12
C LEU A 41 -21.48 -10.14 -6.96
N ASP A 42 -21.00 -11.02 -6.07
CA ASP A 42 -21.75 -11.41 -4.87
C ASP A 42 -21.35 -10.50 -3.69
N PHE A 43 -22.31 -9.75 -3.13
CA PHE A 43 -22.10 -8.80 -2.02
C PHE A 43 -22.55 -9.34 -0.65
N SER A 44 -22.66 -10.67 -0.50
CA SER A 44 -23.23 -11.33 0.69
C SER A 44 -22.24 -11.44 1.86
N GLU A 45 -22.26 -10.45 2.76
CA GLU A 45 -22.42 -10.58 4.23
C GLU A 45 -21.54 -9.64 5.10
N PRO A 46 -22.10 -9.03 6.18
CA PRO A 46 -21.36 -8.18 7.12
C PRO A 46 -20.95 -8.91 8.42
N GLN A 47 -19.65 -9.15 8.62
CA GLN A 47 -19.11 -9.69 9.88
C GLN A 47 -18.84 -8.61 10.95
N LYS A 48 -19.02 -8.98 12.22
CA LYS A 48 -19.27 -8.08 13.37
C LYS A 48 -18.16 -8.22 14.44
N ILE A 49 -17.42 -7.15 14.74
CA ILE A 49 -16.25 -7.20 15.65
C ILE A 49 -16.37 -6.19 16.79
N SER A 50 -15.96 -6.61 17.99
CA SER A 50 -15.98 -5.83 19.24
C SER A 50 -14.58 -5.31 19.60
N ILE A 51 -14.49 -4.20 20.34
CA ILE A 51 -13.23 -3.54 20.73
C ILE A 51 -12.98 -3.69 22.25
N LYS A 52 -11.71 -3.86 22.63
CA LYS A 52 -11.18 -3.52 23.96
C LYS A 52 -9.82 -2.81 23.80
N GLU A 53 -9.50 -1.96 24.77
CA GLU A 53 -8.34 -1.05 24.75
C GLU A 53 -7.30 -1.40 25.84
N GLY A 54 -6.12 -0.76 25.80
CA GLY A 54 -5.05 -0.84 26.81
C GLY A 54 -3.94 -1.86 26.52
N GLU A 55 -2.67 -1.67 26.94
CA GLU A 55 -2.04 -0.48 27.54
C GLU A 55 -0.49 -0.47 27.33
N VAL A 56 0.30 0.26 28.14
CA VAL A 56 1.60 0.86 27.73
C VAL A 56 2.82 0.53 28.64
N VAL A 57 3.84 -0.12 28.04
CA VAL A 57 5.32 0.09 28.18
C VAL A 57 6.03 0.20 29.56
N LYS A 58 6.94 -0.76 29.87
CA LYS A 58 8.37 -0.63 30.38
C LYS A 58 8.93 -2.02 30.79
N GLU A 59 10.19 -2.46 30.67
CA GLU A 59 11.58 -1.93 30.67
C GLU A 59 12.36 -2.22 32.00
N LYS A 60 13.26 -3.22 32.04
CA LYS A 60 14.69 -3.16 32.50
C LYS A 60 15.35 -4.50 32.95
N ASN A 61 16.60 -4.70 32.51
CA ASN A 61 17.79 -5.37 33.10
C ASN A 61 17.76 -6.77 33.78
N SER A 62 18.51 -7.72 33.18
CA SER A 62 19.92 -8.13 33.54
C SER A 62 20.35 -8.23 35.02
N PRO A 63 21.27 -9.16 35.44
CA PRO A 63 22.58 -9.38 34.77
C PRO A 63 23.29 -10.78 34.96
N SER A 64 24.61 -10.81 34.63
CA SER A 64 25.67 -11.80 35.03
C SER A 64 25.84 -13.09 34.17
N LYS A 65 27.05 -13.66 33.96
CA LYS A 65 28.41 -13.28 34.46
C LYS A 65 29.61 -13.85 33.64
N GLN A 66 30.57 -12.98 33.25
CA GLN A 66 32.04 -13.21 33.11
C GLN A 66 32.54 -14.32 32.13
N LYS A 67 33.78 -14.34 31.59
CA LYS A 67 35.13 -13.79 31.91
C LYS A 67 35.93 -13.75 30.54
N THR A 68 37.08 -13.09 30.27
CA THR A 68 38.07 -12.29 31.04
C THR A 68 38.62 -11.13 30.15
N THR A 69 39.94 -10.92 30.06
CA THR A 69 40.74 -9.81 29.44
C THR A 69 42.21 -10.32 29.23
N PRO A 70 43.27 -9.55 28.80
CA PRO A 70 43.39 -8.12 28.45
C PRO A 70 44.25 -7.74 27.20
N VAL A 71 44.08 -6.49 26.71
CA VAL A 71 45.15 -5.56 26.23
C VAL A 71 44.70 -4.11 26.55
N GLN A 72 45.63 -3.14 26.52
CA GLN A 72 45.58 -1.80 27.11
C GLN A 72 44.55 -0.79 26.53
N LYS A 73 44.37 0.31 27.27
CA LYS A 73 43.52 1.46 26.98
C LYS A 73 44.26 2.53 26.15
N THR A 74 43.62 3.09 25.14
CA THR A 74 43.74 4.53 24.82
C THR A 74 42.33 5.11 24.63
N ASN A 75 42.07 6.27 25.23
CA ASN A 75 40.72 6.84 25.29
C ASN A 75 40.61 8.06 24.38
N THR A 76 40.05 7.88 23.18
CA THR A 76 39.75 8.99 22.28
C THR A 76 38.35 8.79 21.70
N LYS A 77 37.40 9.67 22.06
CA LYS A 77 36.06 9.71 21.45
C LYS A 77 36.18 10.18 20.00
N ALA A 78 36.42 9.23 19.08
CA ALA A 78 36.29 9.45 17.66
C ALA A 78 34.80 9.64 17.30
N THR A 79 34.29 10.87 17.52
CA THR A 79 32.98 11.29 17.05
C THR A 79 32.94 11.11 15.54
N LYS A 80 32.32 10.02 15.05
CA LYS A 80 32.19 9.74 13.61
C LYS A 80 31.54 10.95 12.94
N LYS A 81 32.37 11.75 12.27
CA LYS A 81 31.97 12.91 11.48
C LYS A 81 30.92 12.40 10.49
N ARG A 82 29.65 12.76 10.69
CA ARG A 82 28.56 12.33 9.82
C ARG A 82 28.91 12.77 8.40
N THR A 83 29.26 11.82 7.55
CA THR A 83 29.36 12.04 6.11
C THR A 83 28.02 12.59 5.67
N SER A 84 28.02 13.78 5.07
CA SER A 84 26.80 14.41 4.56
C SER A 84 26.18 13.45 3.56
N SER A 85 24.99 12.93 3.87
CA SER A 85 24.33 11.94 3.03
C SER A 85 24.18 12.51 1.62
N SER A 86 24.85 11.88 0.66
CA SER A 86 24.63 12.13 -0.77
C SER A 86 23.14 12.11 -1.02
N LYS A 87 22.59 13.19 -1.59
CA LYS A 87 21.18 13.22 -1.98
C LYS A 87 21.02 12.26 -3.15
N ASP A 88 20.29 11.17 -2.93
CA ASP A 88 20.00 10.19 -3.96
C ASP A 88 19.36 10.91 -5.18
N SER A 89 19.91 10.71 -6.39
CA SER A 89 19.47 11.41 -7.60
C SER A 89 18.63 10.50 -8.49
N TYR A 90 17.32 10.52 -8.28
CA TYR A 90 16.35 9.74 -9.05
C TYR A 90 15.90 10.46 -10.33
N LYS A 91 15.48 9.70 -11.33
CA LYS A 91 14.93 10.17 -12.62
C LYS A 91 13.45 9.83 -12.74
N ILE A 92 12.69 10.67 -13.45
CA ILE A 92 11.31 10.34 -13.84
C ILE A 92 11.37 9.44 -15.08
N VAL A 93 10.74 8.26 -14.98
CA VAL A 93 10.69 7.26 -16.06
C VAL A 93 9.62 7.71 -17.07
N LYS A 94 10.04 8.49 -18.08
CA LYS A 94 9.14 9.07 -19.09
C LYS A 94 8.18 8.10 -19.82
N PRO A 95 8.53 6.83 -20.14
CA PRO A 95 7.59 5.91 -20.79
C PRO A 95 6.55 5.27 -19.84
N LEU A 96 6.56 5.60 -18.54
CA LEU A 96 5.72 4.95 -17.54
C LEU A 96 4.31 5.55 -17.51
N ASN A 97 3.31 4.85 -18.06
CA ASN A 97 1.92 5.30 -17.99
C ASN A 97 1.30 5.02 -16.60
N LEU A 98 1.28 6.04 -15.73
CA LEU A 98 0.62 6.00 -14.42
C LEU A 98 -0.83 6.49 -14.45
N LYS A 99 -1.28 7.05 -15.59
CA LYS A 99 -2.63 7.64 -15.75
C LYS A 99 -3.71 6.61 -16.09
N GLY A 100 -3.32 5.35 -16.25
CA GLY A 100 -4.18 4.26 -16.66
C GLY A 100 -4.37 4.21 -18.17
N ASP A 101 -4.93 3.09 -18.62
CA ASP A 101 -5.30 2.77 -20.00
C ASP A 101 -6.66 2.08 -19.98
N SER A 102 -7.29 1.83 -21.13
CA SER A 102 -8.61 1.17 -21.20
C SER A 102 -8.70 -0.17 -20.45
N ASN A 103 -7.57 -0.85 -20.26
CA ASN A 103 -7.48 -2.14 -19.56
C ASN A 103 -6.99 -2.02 -18.10
N ASN A 104 -6.38 -0.90 -17.70
CA ASN A 104 -5.65 -0.76 -16.43
C ASN A 104 -6.09 0.50 -15.67
N PRO A 105 -6.54 0.40 -14.40
CA PRO A 105 -6.91 1.56 -13.61
C PRO A 105 -5.70 2.48 -13.40
N SER A 106 -5.93 3.79 -13.27
CA SER A 106 -4.86 4.73 -12.94
C SER A 106 -4.30 4.47 -11.55
N LEU A 107 -3.02 4.83 -11.33
CA LEU A 107 -2.40 4.74 -10.00
C LEU A 107 -3.20 5.55 -8.97
N GLN A 108 -3.76 6.70 -9.39
CA GLN A 108 -4.62 7.53 -8.55
C GLN A 108 -5.86 6.75 -8.09
N LYS A 109 -6.62 6.17 -9.03
CA LYS A 109 -7.84 5.40 -8.70
C LYS A 109 -7.53 4.18 -7.82
N PHE A 110 -6.41 3.50 -8.06
CA PHE A 110 -5.97 2.37 -7.23
C PHE A 110 -5.57 2.77 -5.80
N CYS A 111 -5.17 4.04 -5.59
CA CYS A 111 -4.83 4.59 -4.27
C CYS A 111 -5.99 5.29 -3.57
N GLU A 112 -7.04 5.71 -4.28
CA GLU A 112 -8.25 6.32 -3.69
C GLU A 112 -8.94 5.34 -2.72
N ASP A 113 -9.05 4.06 -3.08
CA ASP A 113 -9.55 2.97 -2.22
C ASP A 113 -8.58 2.61 -1.07
N LYS A 114 -7.34 3.10 -1.11
CA LYS A 114 -6.22 2.65 -0.25
C LYS A 114 -5.45 3.84 0.33
N ILE A 115 -6.15 4.74 1.01
CA ILE A 115 -5.60 6.00 1.56
C ILE A 115 -4.31 5.78 2.40
N THR A 116 -3.14 6.18 1.89
CA THR A 116 -1.86 6.07 2.60
C THR A 116 -1.28 7.41 3.05
N THR A 117 -1.30 7.67 4.36
CA THR A 117 -0.56 8.76 5.01
C THR A 117 0.91 8.41 5.32
N SER A 118 1.31 7.14 5.11
CA SER A 118 2.64 6.63 5.45
C SER A 118 3.40 6.19 4.21
N SER A 119 4.65 6.65 4.06
CA SER A 119 5.56 6.26 2.99
C SER A 119 5.78 4.76 2.92
N ILE A 120 5.81 4.07 4.06
CA ILE A 120 5.97 2.61 4.09
C ILE A 120 4.82 1.92 3.35
N LYS A 121 3.58 2.37 3.59
CA LYS A 121 2.38 1.83 2.90
C LYS A 121 2.42 2.15 1.41
N PHE A 122 2.72 3.40 1.04
CA PHE A 122 2.76 3.84 -0.36
C PHE A 122 3.83 3.10 -1.18
N ASN A 123 5.00 2.81 -0.61
CA ASN A 123 6.06 2.04 -1.27
C ASN A 123 5.56 0.66 -1.75
N VAL A 124 4.75 -0.04 -0.94
CA VAL A 124 4.19 -1.35 -1.31
C VAL A 124 3.17 -1.20 -2.43
N ILE A 125 2.24 -0.24 -2.31
CA ILE A 125 1.22 0.02 -3.34
C ILE A 125 1.87 0.37 -4.68
N ALA A 126 2.88 1.25 -4.67
CA ALA A 126 3.60 1.63 -5.88
C ALA A 126 4.31 0.44 -6.53
N ALA A 127 5.05 -0.38 -5.75
CA ALA A 127 5.72 -1.56 -6.28
C ALA A 127 4.72 -2.61 -6.80
N TYR A 128 3.64 -2.87 -6.06
CA TYR A 128 2.57 -3.79 -6.46
C TYR A 128 1.90 -3.35 -7.76
N TYR A 129 1.49 -2.08 -7.86
CA TYR A 129 0.88 -1.52 -9.07
C TYR A 129 1.80 -1.67 -10.29
N LEU A 130 3.10 -1.36 -10.14
CA LEU A 130 4.08 -1.51 -11.22
C LEU A 130 4.28 -2.97 -11.64
N LYS A 131 4.40 -3.90 -10.67
CA LYS A 131 4.71 -5.32 -10.91
C LYS A 131 3.49 -6.13 -11.38
N ARG A 132 2.28 -5.85 -10.87
CA ARG A 132 1.05 -6.66 -11.08
C ARG A 132 -0.01 -6.02 -11.99
N ILE A 133 -0.10 -4.69 -12.04
CA ILE A 133 -1.09 -4.00 -12.91
C ILE A 133 -0.42 -3.57 -14.22
N LEU A 134 0.77 -2.95 -14.14
CA LEU A 134 1.54 -2.59 -15.35
C LEU A 134 2.48 -3.71 -15.85
N ASN A 135 2.58 -4.84 -15.14
CA ASN A 135 3.41 -6.00 -15.51
C ASN A 135 4.89 -5.66 -15.83
N ILE A 136 5.46 -4.68 -15.12
CA ILE A 136 6.84 -4.23 -15.33
C ILE A 136 7.81 -5.24 -14.69
N GLU A 137 8.60 -5.91 -15.52
CA GLU A 137 9.51 -6.97 -15.06
C GLU A 137 10.54 -6.51 -14.02
N ASN A 138 11.10 -5.30 -14.15
CA ASN A 138 12.21 -4.81 -13.32
C ASN A 138 11.84 -3.46 -12.68
N VAL A 139 11.39 -3.50 -11.42
CA VAL A 139 10.89 -2.31 -10.71
C VAL A 139 12.02 -1.61 -9.96
N SER A 140 12.59 -0.56 -10.55
CA SER A 140 13.66 0.22 -9.91
C SER A 140 13.13 1.40 -9.06
N PRO A 141 13.94 1.97 -8.14
CA PRO A 141 13.59 3.16 -7.35
C PRO A 141 13.14 4.38 -8.16
N ASP A 142 13.60 4.53 -9.41
CA ASP A 142 13.16 5.60 -10.33
C ASP A 142 11.67 5.44 -10.72
N HIS A 143 11.16 4.22 -10.82
CA HIS A 143 9.74 3.96 -11.05
C HIS A 143 8.92 4.34 -9.81
N ILE A 144 9.37 3.95 -8.60
CA ILE A 144 8.72 4.34 -7.35
C ILE A 144 8.75 5.87 -7.14
N TYR A 145 9.87 6.53 -7.47
CA TYR A 145 9.98 7.98 -7.48
C TYR A 145 8.96 8.62 -8.44
N SER A 146 8.78 8.04 -9.62
CA SER A 146 7.78 8.49 -10.61
C SER A 146 6.35 8.35 -10.06
N CYS A 147 6.03 7.25 -9.36
CA CYS A 147 4.76 7.07 -8.66
C CYS A 147 4.51 8.16 -7.60
N TYR A 148 5.52 8.52 -6.79
CA TYR A 148 5.41 9.64 -5.85
C TYR A 148 5.13 10.99 -6.53
N LYS A 149 5.66 11.20 -7.75
CA LYS A 149 5.49 12.45 -8.50
C LYS A 149 4.12 12.57 -9.14
N GLU A 150 3.61 11.53 -9.79
CA GLU A 150 2.26 11.54 -10.36
C GLU A 150 1.20 11.79 -9.27
N MET A 151 1.32 11.07 -8.16
CA MET A 151 0.40 11.17 -7.02
C MET A 151 0.53 12.48 -6.22
N SER A 152 1.51 13.34 -6.54
CA SER A 152 1.82 14.57 -5.81
C SER A 152 2.06 14.38 -4.28
N ILE A 153 2.42 13.16 -3.86
CA ILE A 153 2.64 12.80 -2.45
C ILE A 153 4.03 13.27 -2.01
N LYS A 154 4.15 13.64 -0.73
CA LYS A 154 5.43 14.03 -0.10
C LYS A 154 6.45 12.89 -0.17
N LEU A 155 7.41 13.02 -1.10
CA LEU A 155 8.54 12.11 -1.24
C LEU A 155 9.38 12.01 0.06
N PRO A 156 9.82 10.82 0.47
CA PRO A 156 10.76 10.65 1.58
C PRO A 156 12.12 11.32 1.33
N THR A 157 12.72 11.92 2.35
CA THR A 157 14.06 12.55 2.28
C THR A 157 15.17 11.57 1.85
N ARG A 158 14.96 10.26 2.04
CA ARG A 158 15.84 9.17 1.61
C ARG A 158 14.99 8.00 1.10
N LEU A 159 14.60 8.03 -0.17
CA LEU A 159 13.69 7.02 -0.74
C LEU A 159 14.28 5.60 -0.64
N LEU A 160 15.55 5.39 -1.00
CA LEU A 160 16.25 4.10 -0.84
C LEU A 160 16.26 3.59 0.61
N GLN A 161 16.28 4.49 1.61
CA GLN A 161 16.12 4.07 3.00
C GLN A 161 14.68 3.65 3.26
N SER A 162 13.69 4.46 2.86
CA SER A 162 12.28 4.13 3.06
C SER A 162 11.89 2.80 2.40
N LEU A 163 12.48 2.45 1.25
CA LEU A 163 12.29 1.17 0.57
C LEU A 163 12.88 0.01 1.38
N ARG A 164 14.13 0.14 1.84
CA ARG A 164 14.79 -0.85 2.71
C ARG A 164 14.10 -0.99 4.07
N ASP A 165 13.52 0.09 4.59
CA ASP A 165 12.73 0.07 5.82
C ASP A 165 11.39 -0.66 5.59
N THR A 166 10.76 -0.54 4.42
CA THR A 166 9.58 -1.33 4.01
C THR A 166 9.90 -2.82 3.79
N ALA A 167 11.08 -3.13 3.25
CA ALA A 167 11.54 -4.50 3.03
C ALA A 167 12.07 -5.18 4.30
N GLY A 168 12.53 -4.40 5.29
CA GLY A 168 13.14 -4.91 6.51
C GLY A 168 12.18 -5.77 7.34
N SER A 169 12.76 -6.66 8.17
CA SER A 169 12.09 -7.68 9.00
C SER A 169 10.96 -7.18 9.93
N LYS A 170 10.79 -5.87 10.10
CA LYS A 170 9.63 -5.28 10.79
C LYS A 170 8.33 -5.34 9.98
N TYR A 171 8.42 -5.36 8.65
CA TYR A 171 7.28 -5.30 7.73
C TYR A 171 7.34 -6.41 6.68
N GLY A 172 8.49 -6.60 6.01
CA GLY A 172 8.67 -7.66 5.01
C GLY A 172 7.75 -7.55 3.79
N TYR A 173 7.23 -6.35 3.48
CA TYR A 173 6.27 -6.13 2.38
C TYR A 173 6.94 -5.96 1.01
N LEU A 174 8.26 -5.85 0.95
CA LEU A 174 9.07 -5.75 -0.26
C LEU A 174 10.31 -6.62 -0.10
N ASP A 175 10.89 -7.03 -1.23
CA ASP A 175 12.25 -7.52 -1.32
C ASP A 175 13.07 -6.52 -2.12
N THR A 176 14.14 -6.00 -1.50
CA THR A 176 15.11 -5.06 -2.10
C THR A 176 16.52 -5.65 -2.06
N SER A 177 16.64 -6.97 -2.23
CA SER A 177 17.93 -7.67 -2.33
C SER A 177 18.70 -7.25 -3.59
N ASP A 178 17.99 -7.08 -4.71
CA ASP A 178 18.45 -6.20 -5.80
C ASP A 178 17.94 -4.77 -5.54
N THR A 179 18.72 -3.78 -5.99
CA THR A 179 18.33 -2.37 -5.96
C THR A 179 17.64 -1.93 -7.27
N ASN A 180 17.69 -2.72 -8.34
CA ASN A 180 17.08 -2.42 -9.64
C ASN A 180 15.81 -3.24 -9.94
N ASP A 181 15.65 -4.43 -9.35
CA ASP A 181 14.39 -5.19 -9.33
C ASP A 181 13.86 -5.35 -7.90
N ILE A 182 13.04 -4.39 -7.49
CA ILE A 182 12.26 -4.45 -6.25
C ILE A 182 11.09 -5.40 -6.45
N LYS A 183 11.04 -6.47 -5.66
CA LYS A 183 9.98 -7.49 -5.73
C LYS A 183 8.95 -7.26 -4.62
N VAL A 184 7.73 -7.69 -4.87
CA VAL A 184 6.68 -7.78 -3.84
C VAL A 184 6.54 -9.25 -3.46
N PRO A 185 6.97 -9.68 -2.26
CA PRO A 185 6.69 -11.01 -1.76
C PRO A 185 5.21 -11.12 -1.35
N VAL A 186 4.68 -12.34 -1.22
CA VAL A 186 3.27 -12.62 -0.87
C VAL A 186 2.77 -11.79 0.32
N THR A 187 3.61 -11.57 1.34
CA THR A 187 3.30 -10.70 2.50
C THR A 187 2.91 -9.27 2.09
N GLY A 188 3.57 -8.70 1.07
CA GLY A 188 3.25 -7.39 0.52
C GLY A 188 2.03 -7.38 -0.40
N GLU A 189 1.77 -8.48 -1.10
CA GLU A 189 0.59 -8.64 -1.97
C GLU A 189 -0.66 -8.72 -1.11
N ASN A 190 -0.69 -9.64 -0.13
CA ASN A 190 -1.74 -9.74 0.88
C ASN A 190 -1.96 -8.40 1.62
N PHE A 191 -0.88 -7.66 1.92
CA PHE A 191 -0.98 -6.35 2.57
C PHE A 191 -1.67 -5.29 1.67
N VAL A 192 -1.44 -5.30 0.36
CA VAL A 192 -2.11 -4.40 -0.60
C VAL A 192 -3.55 -4.83 -0.86
N GLU A 193 -3.80 -6.13 -0.99
CA GLU A 193 -5.12 -6.67 -1.32
C GLU A 193 -6.08 -6.62 -0.13
N HIS A 194 -5.63 -6.98 1.07
CA HIS A 194 -6.50 -7.14 2.25
C HIS A 194 -6.28 -6.05 3.30
N ASP A 195 -5.05 -5.85 3.80
CA ASP A 195 -4.79 -5.00 4.98
C ASP A 195 -4.87 -3.48 4.71
N LEU A 196 -4.66 -3.07 3.45
CA LEU A 196 -4.68 -1.66 3.06
C LEU A 196 -6.09 -1.08 2.82
N VAL A 197 -7.12 -1.93 2.79
CA VAL A 197 -8.53 -1.51 2.71
C VAL A 197 -8.99 -1.00 4.08
N GLN A 198 -8.57 0.23 4.41
CA GLN A 198 -8.99 0.92 5.61
C GLN A 198 -10.46 1.33 5.49
N LYS A 199 -11.37 0.44 5.94
CA LYS A 199 -12.77 0.79 6.20
C LYS A 199 -12.79 2.12 6.98
N PRO A 200 -13.56 3.13 6.53
CA PRO A 200 -13.59 4.42 7.21
C PRO A 200 -14.04 4.20 8.66
N LYS A 201 -13.32 4.79 9.61
CA LYS A 201 -13.73 4.78 11.01
C LYS A 201 -15.04 5.57 11.12
N LYS A 202 -16.14 4.84 11.41
CA LYS A 202 -17.39 5.41 11.93
C LYS A 202 -17.17 6.00 13.31
#